data_AF-A0A945H0I4-F1
#
_entry.id   AF-A0A945H0I4-F1
#
_cell.length_a   1.000
_cell.length_b   1.000
_cell.length_c   1.000
_cell.angle_alpha   90.00
_cell.angle_beta   90.00
_cell.angle_gamma   90.00
#
_symmetry.space_group_name_H-M   'P 1'
#
loop_
_entity.id
_entity.type
_entity.pdbx_description
1 polymer ?
#
loop_
_entity_poly.entity_id
_entity_poly.type
_entity_poly.pdbx_seq_one_letter_code
_entity_poly.pdbx_strand_id
1 'polypeptide(L)' 'MSYKCDTCGKGSLHCTKGKHRPGKASKKFRYRAQKVIRILKPNLHNTKIKQNGIAQKLRVCTKCLRSLIFKTAEKN' A
#
# COMPACT_ATOMS: atom_id res chain seq x y z
N MET A 1 12.92 -5.90 8.53
CA MET A 1 11.60 -5.23 8.58
C MET A 1 10.72 -5.73 7.44
N SER A 2 9.59 -6.37 7.74
CA SER A 2 8.64 -6.84 6.72
C SER A 2 7.78 -5.66 6.24
N TYR A 3 7.81 -5.33 4.94
CA TYR A 3 6.91 -4.34 4.32
C TYR A 3 5.50 -4.91 4.14
N LYS A 4 4.95 -5.53 5.18
CA LYS A 4 3.63 -6.14 5.18
C LYS A 4 2.74 -5.48 6.23
N CYS A 5 1.45 -5.38 5.90
CA CYS A 5 0.43 -4.98 6.84
C CYS A 5 0.11 -6.15 7.78
N ASP A 6 0.14 -5.92 9.09
CA ASP A 6 -0.09 -6.99 10.08
C ASP A 6 -1.56 -7.47 10.09
N THR A 7 -2.51 -6.64 9.64
CA THR A 7 -3.94 -6.98 9.64
C THR A 7 -4.42 -7.68 8.37
N CYS A 8 -3.91 -7.29 7.20
CA CYS A 8 -4.40 -7.82 5.91
C CYS A 8 -3.32 -8.45 5.04
N GLY A 9 -2.06 -8.51 5.52
CA GLY A 9 -0.95 -9.13 4.80
C GLY A 9 -0.46 -8.40 3.55
N LYS A 10 -1.04 -7.22 3.21
CA LYS A 10 -0.63 -6.44 2.02
C LYS A 10 0.87 -6.18 2.03
N GLY A 11 1.57 -6.71 1.03
CA GLY A 11 3.01 -6.57 0.84
C GLY A 11 3.39 -5.63 -0.30
N SER A 12 4.68 -5.55 -0.56
CA SER A 12 5.21 -4.91 -1.76
C SER A 12 4.80 -5.67 -3.02
N LEU A 13 4.39 -4.94 -4.06
CA LEU A 13 4.05 -5.51 -5.37
C LEU A 13 5.11 -5.15 -6.40
N HIS A 14 5.50 -6.10 -7.24
CA HIS A 14 6.33 -5.83 -8.42
C HIS A 14 5.44 -5.45 -9.60
N CYS A 15 5.66 -4.27 -10.15
CA CYS A 15 4.94 -3.75 -11.31
C CYS A 15 5.93 -3.42 -12.44
N THR A 16 5.52 -3.63 -13.69
CA THR A 16 6.35 -3.30 -14.85
C THR A 16 5.80 -2.08 -15.56
N LYS A 17 6.67 -1.09 -15.81
CA LYS A 17 6.34 0.07 -16.65
C LYS A 17 7.03 -0.06 -18.00
N GLY A 18 6.27 -0.10 -19.08
CA GLY A 18 6.79 -0.19 -20.45
C GLY A 18 6.07 0.74 -21.44
N LYS A 19 5.44 1.81 -20.96
CA LYS A 19 4.74 2.80 -21.80
C LYS A 19 5.32 4.20 -21.61
N HIS A 20 5.52 4.92 -22.71
CA HIS A 20 5.86 6.35 -22.67
C HIS A 20 4.70 7.16 -22.09
N ARG A 21 5.03 8.25 -21.39
CA ARG A 21 4.04 9.25 -20.96
C ARG A 21 3.55 10.05 -22.17
N PRO A 22 2.30 10.57 -22.15
CA PRO A 22 1.85 11.55 -23.15
C PRO A 22 2.87 12.69 -23.28
N GLY A 23 3.09 13.17 -24.50
CA GLY A 23 4.05 14.25 -24.79
C GLY A 23 5.52 13.83 -24.92
N LYS A 24 5.91 12.60 -24.53
CA LYS A 24 7.32 12.15 -24.63
C LYS A 24 7.68 11.49 -25.97
N ALA A 25 6.72 10.82 -26.60
CA ALA A 25 6.92 10.16 -27.89
C ALA A 25 5.59 10.13 -28.65
N SER A 26 5.65 9.98 -29.97
CA SER A 26 4.43 9.84 -30.78
C SER A 26 3.65 8.57 -30.42
N LYS A 27 2.36 8.53 -30.77
CA LYS A 27 1.48 7.38 -30.46
C LYS A 27 2.05 6.04 -30.96
N LYS A 28 2.77 6.05 -32.10
CA LYS A 28 3.47 4.89 -32.68
C LYS A 28 4.55 4.30 -31.76
N PHE A 29 5.21 5.14 -30.96
CA PHE A 29 6.26 4.72 -30.03
C PHE A 29 5.76 4.49 -28.60
N ARG A 30 4.47 4.69 -28.31
CA ARG A 30 3.91 4.61 -26.94
C ARG A 30 4.29 3.34 -26.18
N TYR A 31 4.30 2.19 -26.86
CA TYR A 31 4.56 0.86 -26.30
C TYR A 31 6.01 0.38 -26.48
N ARG A 32 6.88 1.20 -27.07
CA ARG A 32 8.31 0.90 -27.31
C ARG A 32 9.22 1.42 -26.21
N ALA A 33 8.67 1.82 -25.06
CA ALA A 33 9.49 2.24 -23.93
C ALA A 33 10.20 1.03 -23.32
N GLN A 34 11.42 1.25 -22.83
CA GLN A 34 12.13 0.25 -22.02
C GLN A 34 11.25 -0.21 -20.86
N LYS A 35 11.13 -1.53 -20.69
CA LYS A 35 10.41 -2.15 -19.57
C LYS A 35 11.27 -2.02 -18.32
N VAL A 36 10.79 -1.28 -17.33
CA VAL A 36 11.45 -1.11 -16.03
C VAL A 36 10.57 -1.70 -14.94
N ILE A 37 11.15 -2.56 -14.11
CA ILE A 37 10.50 -3.11 -12.92
C ILE A 37 10.51 -2.04 -11.83
N ARG A 38 9.35 -1.81 -11.20
CA ARG A 38 9.18 -0.94 -10.04
C ARG A 38 8.51 -1.70 -8.91
N ILE A 39 9.00 -1.47 -7.71
CA ILE A 39 8.42 -2.03 -6.49
C ILE A 39 7.45 -0.99 -5.92
N LEU A 40 6.17 -1.34 -5.86
CA LEU A 40 5.13 -0.55 -5.22
C LEU A 40 5.05 -0.98 -3.75
N LYS A 41 5.46 -0.08 -2.85
CA LYS A 41 5.40 -0.31 -1.41
C LYS A 41 3.99 0.02 -0.88
N PRO A 42 3.44 -0.78 0.05
CA PRO A 42 2.19 -0.44 0.72
C PRO A 42 2.38 0.81 1.61
N ASN A 43 1.34 1.65 1.69
CA ASN A 43 1.33 2.80 2.60
C ASN A 43 1.02 2.31 4.03
N LEU A 44 2.08 2.00 4.78
CA LEU A 44 2.03 1.44 6.14
C LEU A 44 2.27 2.54 7.18
N HIS A 45 1.41 2.58 8.19
CA HIS A 45 1.52 3.49 9.34
C HIS A 45 1.64 2.68 10.62
N ASN A 46 2.42 3.20 11.58
CA ASN A 46 2.56 2.60 12.90
C ASN A 46 1.42 3.12 13.79
N THR A 47 0.59 2.23 14.29
CA THR A 47 -0.52 2.58 15.18
C THR A 47 -0.53 1.77 16.46
N LYS A 48 -1.01 2.37 17.55
CA LYS A 48 -1.24 1.70 18.82
C LYS A 48 -2.70 1.30 18.88
N ILE A 49 -2.99 0.02 19.02
CA ILE A 49 -4.35 -0.50 19.08
C ILE A 49 -4.46 -1.34 20.36
N LYS A 50 -5.52 -1.14 21.14
CA LYS A 50 -5.87 -2.05 22.23
C LYS A 50 -6.61 -3.24 21.63
N GLN A 51 -5.97 -4.41 21.65
CA GLN A 51 -6.63 -5.68 21.33
C GLN A 51 -6.65 -6.50 22.63
N ASN A 52 -7.83 -6.98 23.03
CA ASN A 52 -8.01 -7.84 24.21
C ASN A 52 -7.41 -7.25 25.51
N GLY A 53 -7.57 -5.95 25.73
CA GLY A 53 -7.06 -5.24 26.92
C GLY A 53 -5.57 -4.88 26.86
N ILE A 54 -4.81 -5.40 25.89
CA ILE A 54 -3.37 -5.14 25.75
C ILE A 54 -3.15 -4.12 24.62
N ALA A 55 -2.41 -3.05 24.90
CA ALA A 55 -2.02 -2.07 23.89
C ALA A 55 -0.83 -2.60 23.08
N GLN A 56 -1.05 -2.91 21.81
CA GLN A 56 0.00 -3.37 20.89
C GLN A 56 0.27 -2.32 19.80
N LYS A 57 1.53 -2.24 19.36
CA LYS A 57 1.94 -1.45 18.20
C LYS A 57 1.86 -2.33 16.95
N LEU A 58 1.05 -1.93 15.98
CA LEU A 58 0.86 -2.63 14.71
C LEU A 58 1.25 -1.72 13.53
N ARG A 59 1.74 -2.32 12.44
CA ARG A 59 1.94 -1.64 11.16
C ARG A 59 0.77 -1.94 10.24
N VAL A 60 -0.10 -0.96 10.08
CA VAL A 60 -1.35 -1.11 9.33
C VAL A 60 -1.35 -0.26 8.08
N CYS A 61 -1.96 -0.77 7.02
CA CYS A 61 -2.18 0.04 5.82
C CYS A 61 -3.30 1.06 6.04
N THR A 62 -3.34 2.14 5.27
CA THR A 62 -4.37 3.20 5.36
C THR A 62 -5.81 2.66 5.30
N LYS A 63 -6.08 1.62 4.51
CA LYS A 63 -7.40 0.98 4.46
C LYS A 63 -7.78 0.37 5.81
N CYS A 64 -6.86 -0.40 6.41
CA CYS A 64 -7.09 -1.03 7.72
C CYS A 64 -7.17 0.01 8.83
N LEU A 65 -6.32 1.04 8.77
CA LEU A 65 -6.37 2.16 9.70
C LEU A 65 -7.76 2.79 9.74
N ARG A 66 -8.32 3.08 8.56
CA ARG A 66 -9.69 3.60 8.44
C ARG A 66 -10.70 2.66 9.07
N SER A 67 -10.69 1.37 8.73
CA SER A 67 -11.62 0.39 9.30
C SER A 67 -11.52 0.24 10.81
N LEU A 68 -10.32 0.35 11.37
CA LEU A 68 -10.12 0.26 12.82
C LEU A 68 -10.73 1.45 13.55
N ILE A 69 -10.61 2.66 13.00
CA ILE A 69 -11.22 3.88 13.56
C ILE A 69 -12.76 3.76 13.57
N PHE A 70 -13.35 3.27 12.49
CA PHE A 70 -14.81 3.09 12.42
C PHE A 70 -15.30 2.02 13.41
N LYS A 71 -14.62 0.87 13.51
CA LYS A 71 -14.99 -0.20 14.46
C LYS A 71 -14.88 0.20 15.92
N THR A 72 -14.01 1.15 16.26
CA THR A 72 -13.91 1.69 17.62
C THR A 72 -15.01 2.69 17.94
N ALA A 73 -15.59 3.37 16.93
CA ALA A 73 -16.66 4.34 17.13
C ALA A 73 -18.02 3.68 17.40
N GLU A 74 -18.28 2.52 16.78
CA GLU A 74 -19.54 1.75 16.93
C GLU A 74 -19.65 0.95 18.23
N LYS A 75 -18.56 0.85 19.00
CA LYS A 75 -18.48 0.08 20.26
C LYS A 75 -18.55 0.95 21.51
N ASN A 76 -18.69 2.27 21.37
CA ASN A 76 -18.99 3.19 22.46
C ASN A 76 -20.46 3.59 22.38
#